data_AF-A0A8T6BSN1-F1
#
_entry.id   AF-A0A8T6BSN1-F1
#
_cell.length_a   1.000
_cell.length_b   1.000
_cell.length_c   1.000
_cell.angle_alpha   90.00
_cell.angle_beta   90.00
_cell.angle_gamma   90.00
#
_symmetry.space_group_name_H-M   'P 1'
#
loop_
_entity.id
_entity.type
_entity.pdbx_description
1 polymer ?
#
loop_
_entity_poly.entity_id
_entity_poly.type
_entity_poly.pdbx_seq_one_letter_code
_entity_poly.pdbx_strand_id
1 'polypeptide(L)'
;MATTTAECLTQETMDYHALNAMLNLYDSAGRIQFDKDRQAVDAFIATHVRPNSVTFSSQQQRLNWLVNEGYYDESVLNRYSRDFVITLFAHAHTSGFRFQTFLGAWKFYTSYTLKTFDGKRYLEDFADRV
;
A
#
# COMPACT_ATOMS: atom_id res chain seq x y z
N MET A 1 -1.33 -44.58 -16.22
CA MET A 1 -0.78 -44.18 -14.92
C MET A 1 -0.27 -42.75 -15.08
N ALA A 2 -1.09 -41.75 -14.73
CA ALA A 2 -0.70 -40.35 -14.83
C ALA A 2 0.11 -40.00 -13.59
N THR A 3 1.39 -39.71 -13.77
CA THR A 3 2.28 -39.25 -12.72
C THR A 3 1.98 -37.78 -12.46
N THR A 4 1.22 -37.49 -11.41
CA THR A 4 1.04 -36.12 -10.91
C THR A 4 2.35 -35.70 -10.25
N THR A 5 3.13 -34.89 -10.94
CA THR A 5 4.26 -34.16 -10.37
C THR A 5 3.70 -33.22 -9.31
N ALA A 6 4.02 -33.46 -8.03
CA ALA A 6 3.79 -32.50 -6.98
C ALA A 6 4.72 -31.31 -7.23
N GLU A 7 4.19 -30.24 -7.83
CA GLU A 7 4.87 -28.96 -7.85
C GLU A 7 4.97 -28.49 -6.40
N CYS A 8 6.20 -28.43 -5.91
CA CYS A 8 6.53 -27.85 -4.61
C CYS A 8 6.04 -26.40 -4.61
N LEU A 9 4.99 -26.12 -3.84
CA LEU A 9 4.49 -24.78 -3.58
C LEU A 9 5.65 -23.93 -3.08
N THR A 10 6.19 -23.08 -3.96
CA THR A 10 7.27 -22.17 -3.60
C THR A 10 6.70 -21.15 -2.62
N GLN A 11 6.97 -21.38 -1.34
CA GLN A 11 6.98 -20.41 -0.25
C GLN A 11 5.74 -19.50 -0.24
N GLU A 12 4.66 -20.02 0.35
CA GLU A 12 3.45 -19.34 0.79
C GLU A 12 3.34 -17.89 0.31
N THR A 13 2.64 -17.68 -0.80
CA THR A 13 1.91 -16.43 -0.99
C THR A 13 1.11 -16.26 0.29
N MET A 14 1.55 -15.39 1.21
CA MET A 14 0.75 -14.99 2.36
C MET A 14 -0.47 -14.29 1.76
N ASP A 15 -1.46 -15.11 1.41
CA ASP A 15 -2.59 -14.69 0.60
C ASP A 15 -3.47 -13.84 1.51
N TYR A 16 -3.24 -12.53 1.45
CA TYR A 16 -4.00 -11.54 2.20
C TYR A 16 -5.49 -11.65 1.87
N HIS A 17 -5.88 -12.19 0.70
CA HIS A 17 -7.28 -12.52 0.44
C HIS A 17 -7.76 -13.72 1.25
N ALA A 18 -6.96 -14.77 1.39
CA ALA A 18 -7.28 -15.90 2.27
C ALA A 18 -7.38 -15.47 3.74
N LEU A 19 -6.45 -14.63 4.23
CA LEU A 19 -6.51 -14.07 5.59
C LEU A 19 -7.78 -13.26 5.82
N ASN A 20 -8.15 -12.38 4.88
CA ASN A 20 -9.41 -11.64 4.95
C ASN A 20 -10.65 -12.56 4.85
N ALA A 21 -10.57 -13.64 4.07
CA ALA A 21 -11.65 -14.62 3.96
C ALA A 21 -11.91 -15.39 5.28
N MET A 22 -10.92 -15.49 6.18
CA MET A 22 -11.10 -16.10 7.51
C MET A 22 -12.13 -15.36 8.38
N LEU A 23 -12.45 -14.10 8.09
CA LEU A 23 -13.53 -13.37 8.78
C LEU A 23 -14.91 -14.00 8.55
N ASN A 24 -15.07 -14.78 7.47
CA ASN A 24 -16.30 -15.51 7.18
C ASN A 24 -16.36 -16.89 7.87
N LEU A 25 -15.34 -17.26 8.65
CA LEU A 25 -15.25 -18.53 9.36
C LEU A 25 -15.30 -18.29 10.88
N TYR A 26 -16.18 -19.02 11.55
CA TYR A 26 -16.26 -19.03 13.01
C TYR A 26 -15.28 -20.04 13.60
N ASP A 27 -14.69 -19.71 14.75
CA ASP A 27 -13.89 -20.65 15.53
C ASP A 27 -14.75 -21.71 16.25
N SER A 28 -14.11 -22.62 16.98
CA SER A 28 -14.81 -23.67 17.75
C SER A 28 -15.75 -23.13 18.84
N ALA A 29 -15.63 -21.85 19.22
CA ALA A 29 -16.50 -21.17 20.17
C ALA A 29 -17.54 -20.27 19.47
N GLY A 30 -17.65 -20.30 18.14
CA GLY A 30 -18.60 -19.50 17.38
C GLY A 30 -18.20 -18.02 17.23
N ARG A 31 -16.92 -17.68 17.36
CA ARG A 31 -16.43 -16.29 17.29
C ARG A 31 -15.72 -15.98 15.98
N ILE A 32 -15.80 -14.72 15.56
CA ILE A 32 -15.10 -14.20 14.38
C ILE A 32 -13.64 -13.93 14.75
N GLN A 33 -12.73 -14.29 13.86
CA GLN A 33 -11.29 -14.14 14.04
C GLN A 33 -10.79 -12.76 13.55
N PHE A 34 -11.17 -11.67 14.21
CA PHE A 34 -10.84 -10.30 13.76
C PHE A 34 -9.35 -10.01 13.55
N ASP A 35 -8.46 -10.64 14.32
CA ASP A 35 -7.01 -10.50 14.15
C ASP A 35 -6.51 -10.93 12.76
N LYS A 36 -7.30 -11.77 12.05
CA LYS A 36 -6.98 -12.18 10.67
C LYS A 36 -7.10 -11.04 9.67
N ASP A 37 -7.98 -10.07 9.90
CA ASP A 37 -8.05 -8.85 9.07
C ASP A 37 -6.78 -8.01 9.25
N ARG A 38 -6.29 -7.91 10.49
CA ARG A 38 -5.04 -7.19 10.78
C ARG A 38 -3.85 -7.86 10.10
N GLN A 39 -3.77 -9.19 10.18
CA GLN A 39 -2.76 -9.97 9.46
C GLN A 39 -2.88 -9.79 7.94
N ALA A 40 -4.09 -9.69 7.39
CA ALA A 40 -4.32 -9.43 5.98
C ALA A 40 -3.81 -8.05 5.56
N VAL A 41 -3.99 -7.01 6.38
CA VAL A 41 -3.38 -5.67 6.15
C VAL A 41 -1.86 -5.80 6.10
N ASP A 42 -1.25 -6.38 7.13
CA ASP A 42 0.21 -6.46 7.23
C ASP A 42 0.81 -7.26 6.07
N ALA A 43 0.18 -8.38 5.70
CA ALA A 43 0.56 -9.20 4.55
C ALA A 43 0.41 -8.41 3.23
N PHE A 44 -0.72 -7.73 3.00
CA PHE A 44 -0.95 -6.92 1.81
C PHE A 44 0.09 -5.80 1.65
N ILE A 45 0.40 -5.09 2.74
CA ILE A 45 1.42 -4.05 2.71
C ILE A 45 2.79 -4.65 2.40
N ALA A 46 3.12 -5.80 3.00
CA ALA A 46 4.41 -6.45 2.85
C ALA A 46 4.66 -7.06 1.47
N THR A 47 3.69 -7.79 0.94
CA THR A 47 3.86 -8.63 -0.25
C THR A 47 3.38 -7.96 -1.54
N HIS A 48 2.48 -6.97 -1.44
CA HIS A 48 1.94 -6.28 -2.61
C HIS A 48 2.32 -4.81 -2.66
N VAL A 49 2.06 -4.02 -1.61
CA VAL A 49 2.27 -2.56 -1.68
C VAL A 49 3.75 -2.20 -1.72
N ARG A 50 4.56 -2.65 -0.75
CA ARG A 50 5.98 -2.29 -0.69
C ARG A 50 6.76 -2.67 -1.94
N PRO A 51 6.64 -3.90 -2.50
CA PRO A 51 7.36 -4.27 -3.71
C PRO A 51 6.95 -3.47 -4.95
N ASN A 52 5.68 -3.03 -5.02
CA ASN A 52 5.14 -2.28 -6.15
C ASN A 52 5.22 -0.76 -5.98
N SER A 53 5.74 -0.25 -4.87
CA SER A 53 5.91 1.20 -4.64
C SER A 53 7.24 1.71 -5.16
N VAL A 54 7.25 2.92 -5.72
CA VAL A 54 8.48 3.60 -6.15
C VAL A 54 9.18 4.24 -4.95
N THR A 55 10.47 3.94 -4.78
CA THR A 55 11.31 4.58 -3.78
C THR A 55 12.14 5.68 -4.41
N PHE A 56 12.29 6.79 -3.68
CA PHE A 56 13.09 7.93 -4.08
C PHE A 56 14.16 8.18 -3.01
N SER A 57 15.29 8.80 -3.37
CA SER A 57 16.36 9.07 -2.39
C SER A 57 15.98 10.16 -1.37
N SER A 58 15.05 11.05 -1.73
CA SER A 58 14.56 12.13 -0.87
C SER A 58 13.18 12.63 -1.33
N GLN A 59 12.46 13.32 -0.43
CA GLN A 59 11.19 13.96 -0.77
C GLN A 59 11.36 15.05 -1.84
N GLN A 60 12.47 15.77 -1.82
CA GLN A 60 12.81 16.76 -2.85
C GLN A 60 12.92 16.11 -4.22
N GLN A 61 13.63 14.98 -4.34
CA GLN A 61 13.76 14.26 -5.60
C GLN A 61 12.40 13.71 -6.06
N ARG A 62 11.61 13.15 -5.14
CA ARG A 62 10.27 12.64 -5.42
C ARG A 62 9.37 13.71 -6.03
N LEU A 63 9.24 14.85 -5.36
CA LEU A 63 8.37 15.94 -5.82
C LEU A 63 8.83 16.51 -7.17
N ASN A 64 10.13 16.67 -7.37
CA ASN A 64 10.68 17.10 -8.66
C ASN A 64 10.34 16.12 -9.77
N TRP A 65 10.54 14.81 -9.53
CA TRP A 65 10.23 13.77 -10.51
C TRP A 65 8.73 13.74 -10.83
N LEU A 66 7.87 13.80 -9.82
CA LEU A 66 6.41 13.78 -10.01
C LEU A 66 5.90 14.98 -10.82
N VAL A 67 6.46 16.17 -10.61
CA VAL A 67 6.12 17.34 -11.43
C VAL A 67 6.64 17.20 -12.86
N ASN A 68 7.92 16.83 -13.02
CA ASN A 68 8.55 16.72 -14.33
C ASN A 68 7.87 15.70 -15.25
N GLU A 69 7.42 14.57 -14.68
CA GLU A 69 6.70 13.52 -15.41
C GLU A 69 5.19 13.79 -15.52
N GLY A 70 4.70 14.94 -15.03
CA GLY A 70 3.30 15.37 -15.18
C GLY A 70 2.30 14.68 -14.25
N TYR A 71 2.76 14.11 -13.14
CA TYR A 71 1.88 13.51 -12.13
C TYR A 71 1.35 14.53 -11.13
N TYR A 72 2.20 15.45 -10.66
CA TYR A 72 1.83 16.49 -9.69
C TYR A 72 1.75 17.85 -10.36
N ASP A 73 0.79 18.67 -9.93
CA ASP A 73 0.64 20.05 -10.38
C ASP A 73 1.62 20.96 -9.63
N GLU A 74 2.59 21.49 -10.37
CA GLU A 74 3.58 22.44 -9.85
C GLU A 74 2.94 23.69 -9.24
N SER A 75 1.81 24.14 -9.79
CA SER A 75 1.15 25.36 -9.37
C SER A 75 0.63 25.28 -7.93
N VAL A 76 0.31 24.09 -7.43
CA VAL A 76 -0.08 23.87 -6.03
C VAL A 76 1.14 23.98 -5.11
N LEU A 77 2.24 23.33 -5.50
CA LEU A 77 3.47 23.31 -4.69
C LEU A 77 4.12 24.69 -4.60
N ASN A 78 4.09 25.48 -5.68
CA ASN A 78 4.71 26.81 -5.75
C ASN A 78 3.99 27.87 -4.90
N ARG A 79 2.84 27.55 -4.28
CA ARG A 79 2.15 28.43 -3.32
C ARG A 79 2.78 28.42 -1.93
N TYR A 80 3.72 27.51 -1.68
CA TYR A 80 4.35 27.33 -0.37
C TYR A 80 5.87 27.30 -0.52
N SER A 81 6.58 27.63 0.56
CA SER A 81 8.03 27.44 0.58
C SER A 81 8.37 25.96 0.49
N ARG A 82 9.48 25.64 -0.18
CA ARG A 82 9.89 24.25 -0.38
C ARG A 82 10.14 23.52 0.93
N ASP A 83 10.76 24.21 1.89
CA ASP A 83 11.05 23.68 3.22
C ASP A 83 9.76 23.32 3.98
N PHE A 84 8.72 24.16 3.87
CA PHE A 84 7.42 23.88 4.48
C PHE A 84 6.81 22.62 3.87
N VAL A 85 6.80 22.50 2.55
CA VAL A 85 6.24 21.32 1.86
C VAL A 85 6.96 20.05 2.31
N ILE A 86 8.29 20.03 2.28
CA ILE A 86 9.08 18.87 2.72
C ILE A 86 8.79 18.52 4.20
N THR A 87 8.74 19.55 5.06
CA THR A 87 8.44 19.36 6.49
C THR A 87 7.03 18.81 6.70
N LEU A 88 6.05 19.25 5.92
CA LEU A 88 4.66 18.78 6.01
C LEU A 88 4.54 17.31 5.62
N PHE A 89 5.18 16.88 4.51
CA PHE A 89 5.23 15.47 4.13
C PHE A 89 5.92 14.64 5.22
N ALA A 90 7.06 15.10 5.75
CA ALA A 90 7.73 14.40 6.85
C ALA A 90 6.80 14.27 8.07
N HIS A 91 6.08 15.33 8.43
CA HIS A 91 5.11 15.31 9.52
C HIS A 91 3.99 14.28 9.28
N ALA A 92 3.38 14.28 8.08
CA ALA A 92 2.34 13.32 7.72
C ALA A 92 2.81 11.87 7.85
N HIS A 93 4.01 11.55 7.38
CA HIS A 93 4.62 10.22 7.49
C HIS A 93 4.96 9.83 8.94
N THR A 94 5.21 10.79 9.83
CA THR A 94 5.43 10.54 11.27
C THR A 94 4.15 10.41 12.11
N SER A 95 2.97 10.60 11.52
CA SER A 95 1.68 10.54 12.24
C SER A 95 1.35 9.17 12.84
N GLY A 96 2.03 8.10 12.38
CA GLY A 96 1.77 6.73 12.82
C GLY A 96 0.49 6.13 12.24
N PHE A 97 -0.02 6.68 11.13
CA PHE A 97 -1.21 6.15 10.46
C PHE A 97 -1.05 4.67 10.11
N ARG A 98 -2.12 3.91 10.36
CA ARG A 98 -2.26 2.53 9.90
C ARG A 98 -3.69 2.30 9.45
N PHE A 99 -3.86 1.66 8.30
CA PHE A 99 -5.16 1.16 7.87
C PHE A 99 -5.73 0.22 8.94
N GLN A 100 -7.00 0.40 9.29
CA GLN A 100 -7.65 -0.42 10.32
C GLN A 100 -8.16 -1.75 9.77
N THR A 101 -8.44 -1.83 8.47
CA THR A 101 -8.98 -3.03 7.82
C THR A 101 -8.30 -3.32 6.49
N PHE A 102 -8.28 -4.60 6.09
CA PHE A 102 -7.72 -5.01 4.80
C PHE A 102 -8.45 -4.31 3.65
N LEU A 103 -9.78 -4.25 3.71
CA LEU A 103 -10.58 -3.62 2.66
C LEU A 103 -10.24 -2.13 2.52
N GLY A 104 -10.01 -1.42 3.63
CA GLY A 104 -9.60 -0.01 3.60
C GLY A 104 -8.28 0.19 2.88
N ALA A 105 -7.26 -0.61 3.23
CA ALA A 105 -5.97 -0.57 2.54
C ALA A 105 -6.13 -0.94 1.06
N TRP A 106 -6.78 -2.07 0.76
CA TRP A 106 -6.95 -2.56 -0.61
C TRP A 106 -7.67 -1.55 -1.48
N LYS A 107 -8.76 -0.93 -1.00
CA LYS A 107 -9.50 0.11 -1.75
C LYS A 107 -8.63 1.33 -2.01
N PHE A 108 -7.88 1.81 -1.02
CA PHE A 108 -7.00 2.95 -1.19
C PHE A 108 -5.98 2.71 -2.32
N TYR A 109 -5.22 1.62 -2.26
CA TYR A 109 -4.19 1.35 -3.26
C TYR A 109 -4.74 0.92 -4.63
N THR A 110 -5.93 0.32 -4.68
CA THR A 110 -6.51 -0.07 -5.97
C THR A 110 -7.21 1.07 -6.69
N SER A 111 -7.80 2.03 -5.97
CA SER A 111 -8.69 3.04 -6.55
C SER A 111 -8.35 4.51 -6.28
N TYR A 112 -7.55 4.85 -5.26
CA TYR A 112 -7.33 6.24 -4.84
C TYR A 112 -5.90 6.73 -4.98
N THR A 113 -4.94 5.88 -4.65
CA THR A 113 -3.52 6.24 -4.69
C THR A 113 -3.07 6.53 -6.11
N LEU A 114 -2.19 7.52 -6.29
CA LEU A 114 -1.55 7.76 -7.57
C LEU A 114 -0.70 6.55 -8.00
N LYS A 115 -0.84 6.19 -9.27
CA LYS A 115 -0.04 5.15 -9.93
C LYS A 115 0.71 5.75 -11.10
N THR A 116 1.75 5.06 -11.55
CA THR A 116 2.34 5.32 -12.86
C THR A 116 1.29 5.22 -13.96
N PHE A 117 1.47 5.94 -15.07
CA PHE A 117 0.50 5.93 -16.18
C PHE A 117 0.25 4.53 -16.77
N ASP A 118 1.23 3.63 -16.69
CA ASP A 118 1.07 2.22 -17.09
C ASP A 118 0.35 1.35 -16.03
N GLY A 119 -0.01 1.93 -14.89
CA GLY A 119 -0.74 1.29 -13.81
C GLY A 119 0.04 0.28 -12.97
N LYS A 120 1.36 0.12 -13.19
CA LYS A 120 2.15 -0.97 -12.58
C LYS A 120 2.74 -0.65 -11.21
N ARG A 121 2.95 0.63 -10.89
CA ARG A 121 3.68 1.05 -9.69
C ARG A 121 2.89 2.11 -8.92
N TYR A 122 3.00 2.09 -7.60
CA TYR A 122 2.45 3.12 -6.72
C TYR A 122 3.44 4.28 -6.55
N LEU A 123 2.92 5.51 -6.63
CA LEU A 123 3.71 6.75 -6.48
C LEU A 123 3.40 7.49 -5.17
N GLU A 124 2.37 7.06 -4.45
CA GLU A 124 1.88 7.64 -3.21
C GLU A 124 1.63 6.55 -2.17
N ASP A 125 1.80 6.92 -0.91
CA ASP A 125 1.15 6.29 0.23
C ASP A 125 0.01 7.19 0.76
N PHE A 126 -0.76 6.72 1.73
CA PHE A 126 -1.84 7.46 2.36
C PHE A 126 -1.37 8.83 2.88
N ALA A 127 -0.23 8.87 3.55
CA ALA A 127 0.34 10.10 4.08
C ALA A 127 0.75 11.11 2.99
N ASP A 128 0.97 10.67 1.74
CA ASP A 128 1.26 11.59 0.63
C ASP A 128 -0.02 12.19 0.03
N ARG A 129 -1.15 11.49 0.15
CA ARG A 129 -2.43 11.84 -0.48
C ARG A 129 -3.29 12.79 0.35
N VAL A 130 -3.07 12.83 1.68
CA VAL A 130 -3.74 13.69 2.66
C VAL A 130 -3.22 15.12 2.57
#